data_AF-A0A8J6P222-F1
#
_entry.id   AF-A0A8J6P222-F1
#
_cell.length_a   1.000
_cell.length_b   1.000
_cell.length_c   1.000
_cell.angle_alpha   90.00
_cell.angle_beta   90.00
_cell.angle_gamma   90.00
#
_symmetry.space_group_name_H-M   'P 1'
#
loop_
_entity.id
_entity.type
_entity.pdbx_description
1 polymer ?
#
loop_
_entity_poly.entity_id
_entity_poly.type
_entity_poly.pdbx_seq_one_letter_code
_entity_poly.pdbx_strand_id
1 'polypeptide(L)'
;MKFIIKHLPFAGIIAINSLAIAGRYRLESLKSYVFIISAIILLNLIIAILIKVKSYFNYGISGIMILGAFSVFLAPSLGQIYLKNVITALYVGLFSVALFPPLFKLDPFTYEFSKKNYPEAITKTDQFRKINIIINYIWAALFGICIILSKITYSDDGGIQVILSSIIPIVLLLAVGIPINRKLPAILMQTTQGEQMHFESIKDLFEAMPFGLNKGLAEGLDTIIQFHLTGEEPTDGYLTIKNLECTYTGGTHPEPKTTIRADSKLWLAISNNEVSGDQAYINKEYTVDGDMTILLKLGDLFAPSSEAEEDVKQKPKEIDFEYKTFEPGRIKNIVVFDGGPRNTKFSKTTFMVNHFCRGAKSAGAEIEYIKLKDMKINPCTGCYTCWTKTPGECIFKDDMSDLRLKFRKADLIIFSSPLYIFSVTGIMKNFLDRNLPNMKPYMLIENGETKHPHRYPEDRQQGFVVFSAAGFPEVDHNFDGLKGMFRCLHSHSEKSFLMGEFYMPGAELISQPVYGERRKKIELACSNAGEQVVKEGEINMEFMEAVSDVEITQKKFQEQADYFWESLDGKASYLKRSPKLEYTGDI
;
A
#
# COMPACT_ATOMS: atom_id res chain seq x y z
N MET A 1 -38.45 -33.88 -6.11
CA MET A 1 -37.61 -34.70 -7.02
C MET A 1 -36.10 -34.42 -6.89
N LYS A 2 -35.59 -33.20 -7.18
CA LYS A 2 -34.13 -32.89 -7.10
C LYS A 2 -33.49 -33.13 -5.72
N PHE A 3 -34.23 -32.90 -4.63
CA PHE A 3 -33.76 -33.17 -3.27
C PHE A 3 -33.49 -34.65 -3.04
N ILE A 4 -34.47 -35.51 -3.37
CA ILE A 4 -34.36 -36.97 -3.23
C ILE A 4 -33.13 -37.48 -3.99
N ILE A 5 -32.96 -37.05 -5.25
CA ILE A 5 -31.85 -37.48 -6.10
C ILE A 5 -30.47 -37.14 -5.49
N LYS A 6 -30.34 -35.97 -4.84
CA LYS A 6 -29.08 -35.53 -4.22
C LYS A 6 -28.74 -36.29 -2.94
N HIS A 7 -29.74 -36.72 -2.18
CA HIS A 7 -29.53 -37.30 -0.84
C HIS A 7 -29.69 -38.83 -0.79
N LEU A 8 -30.22 -39.47 -1.84
CA LEU A 8 -30.41 -40.91 -1.89
C LEU A 8 -29.12 -41.73 -1.65
N PRO A 9 -27.93 -41.35 -2.16
CA PRO A 9 -26.69 -42.09 -1.88
C PRO A 9 -26.29 -42.07 -0.40
N PHE A 10 -26.56 -40.97 0.31
CA PHE A 10 -26.34 -40.91 1.76
C PHE A 10 -27.28 -41.85 2.52
N ALA A 11 -28.55 -41.91 2.13
CA ALA A 11 -29.48 -42.87 2.72
C ALA A 11 -29.06 -44.32 2.42
N GLY A 12 -28.58 -44.59 1.20
CA GLY A 12 -28.11 -45.91 0.79
C GLY A 12 -26.89 -46.40 1.58
N ILE A 13 -25.89 -45.55 1.79
CA ILE A 13 -24.68 -45.95 2.55
C ILE A 13 -24.99 -46.16 4.05
N ILE A 14 -25.91 -45.38 4.62
CA ILE A 14 -26.42 -45.58 5.99
C ILE A 14 -27.16 -46.92 6.09
N ALA A 15 -27.97 -47.26 5.09
CA ALA A 15 -28.68 -48.54 5.02
C ALA A 15 -27.69 -49.73 4.93
N ILE A 16 -26.68 -49.65 4.06
CA ILE A 16 -25.63 -50.69 3.95
C ILE A 16 -24.87 -50.84 5.27
N ASN A 17 -24.50 -49.74 5.94
CA ASN A 17 -23.81 -49.80 7.23
C ASN A 17 -24.67 -50.45 8.32
N SER A 18 -25.95 -50.07 8.40
CA SER A 18 -26.90 -50.62 9.38
C SER A 18 -27.12 -52.12 9.17
N LEU A 19 -27.25 -52.55 7.91
CA LEU A 19 -27.34 -53.96 7.54
C LEU A 19 -26.03 -54.71 7.84
N ALA A 20 -24.87 -54.10 7.57
CA ALA A 20 -23.57 -54.68 7.88
C ALA A 20 -23.40 -54.96 9.38
N ILE A 21 -23.82 -54.02 10.24
CA ILE A 21 -23.84 -54.21 11.70
C ILE A 21 -24.81 -55.33 12.09
N ALA A 22 -26.05 -55.30 11.59
CA ALA A 22 -27.08 -56.30 11.92
C ALA A 22 -26.68 -57.72 11.48
N GLY A 23 -26.04 -57.84 10.31
CA GLY A 23 -25.53 -59.09 9.75
C GLY A 23 -24.16 -59.51 10.29
N ARG A 24 -23.61 -58.82 11.31
CA ARG A 24 -22.27 -59.05 11.87
C ARG A 24 -21.18 -59.15 10.80
N TYR A 25 -21.29 -58.32 9.76
CA TYR A 25 -20.35 -58.25 8.65
C TYR A 25 -20.18 -59.54 7.85
N ARG A 26 -21.14 -60.47 7.89
CA ARG A 26 -21.08 -61.72 7.12
C ARG A 26 -21.49 -61.47 5.66
N LEU A 27 -20.52 -61.61 4.75
CA LEU A 27 -20.68 -61.35 3.31
C LEU A 27 -21.89 -62.06 2.69
N GLU A 28 -22.03 -63.37 2.91
CA GLU A 28 -23.08 -64.18 2.27
C GLU A 28 -24.50 -63.71 2.63
N SER A 29 -24.74 -63.31 3.88
CA SER A 29 -26.05 -62.80 4.30
C SER A 29 -26.37 -61.39 3.79
N LEU A 30 -25.36 -60.63 3.36
CA LEU A 30 -25.49 -59.21 3.00
C LEU A 30 -25.44 -58.98 1.47
N LYS A 31 -25.00 -59.98 0.71
CA LYS A 31 -24.75 -59.91 -0.73
C LYS A 31 -25.96 -59.38 -1.52
N SER A 32 -27.15 -59.95 -1.29
CA SER A 32 -28.38 -59.54 -1.99
C SER A 32 -28.81 -58.12 -1.64
N TYR A 33 -28.64 -57.69 -0.39
CA TYR A 33 -29.04 -56.35 0.05
C TYR A 33 -28.11 -55.27 -0.51
N VAL A 34 -26.79 -55.49 -0.47
CA VAL A 34 -25.80 -54.57 -1.07
C VAL A 34 -26.06 -54.42 -2.57
N PHE A 35 -26.40 -55.51 -3.27
CA PHE A 35 -26.74 -55.47 -4.70
C PHE A 35 -27.97 -54.59 -4.98
N ILE A 36 -29.08 -54.84 -4.27
CA ILE A 36 -30.33 -54.11 -4.48
C ILE A 36 -30.12 -52.61 -4.20
N ILE A 37 -29.48 -52.28 -3.08
CA ILE A 37 -29.22 -50.88 -2.72
C ILE A 37 -28.32 -50.22 -3.77
N SER A 38 -27.22 -50.86 -4.18
CA SER A 38 -26.33 -50.28 -5.20
C SER A 38 -26.96 -50.19 -6.59
N ALA A 39 -27.88 -51.10 -6.96
CA ALA A 39 -28.66 -51.00 -8.19
C ALA A 39 -29.62 -49.80 -8.17
N ILE A 40 -30.29 -49.54 -7.04
CA ILE A 40 -31.12 -48.35 -6.84
C ILE A 40 -30.27 -47.07 -6.96
N ILE A 41 -29.07 -47.07 -6.37
CA ILE A 41 -28.14 -45.93 -6.45
C ILE A 41 -27.62 -45.73 -7.88
N LEU A 42 -27.31 -46.79 -8.62
CA LEU A 42 -26.93 -46.71 -10.03
C LEU A 42 -28.05 -46.13 -10.88
N LEU A 43 -29.30 -46.56 -10.66
CA LEU A 43 -30.46 -45.98 -11.34
C LEU A 43 -30.64 -44.49 -11.02
N ASN A 44 -30.48 -44.10 -9.74
CA ASN A 44 -30.51 -42.70 -9.33
C ASN A 44 -29.40 -41.87 -9.99
N LEU A 45 -28.21 -42.45 -10.16
CA LEU A 45 -27.09 -41.81 -10.86
C LEU A 45 -27.41 -41.57 -12.34
N ILE A 46 -27.98 -42.58 -13.02
CA ILE A 46 -28.42 -42.48 -14.42
C ILE A 46 -29.49 -41.39 -14.55
N ILE A 47 -30.51 -41.41 -13.69
CA ILE A 47 -31.56 -40.39 -13.68
C ILE A 47 -30.94 -39.00 -13.48
N ALA A 48 -30.05 -38.83 -12.50
CA ALA A 48 -29.38 -37.55 -12.24
C ALA A 48 -28.64 -37.00 -13.46
N ILE A 49 -27.98 -37.87 -14.24
CA ILE A 49 -27.30 -37.51 -15.49
C ILE A 49 -28.32 -37.08 -16.56
N LEU A 50 -29.39 -37.86 -16.77
CA LEU A 50 -30.42 -37.57 -17.76
C LEU A 50 -31.13 -36.24 -17.52
N ILE A 51 -31.42 -35.90 -16.26
CA ILE A 51 -32.08 -34.64 -15.89
C ILE A 51 -31.09 -33.51 -15.51
N LYS A 52 -29.80 -33.68 -15.81
CA LYS A 52 -28.72 -32.69 -15.60
C LYS A 52 -28.63 -32.15 -14.16
N VAL A 53 -28.89 -32.99 -13.15
CA VAL A 53 -28.70 -32.63 -11.74
C VAL A 53 -27.24 -32.82 -11.37
N LYS A 54 -26.48 -31.73 -11.37
CA LYS A 54 -25.08 -31.71 -10.90
C LYS A 54 -25.04 -31.76 -9.37
N SER A 55 -24.39 -32.78 -8.82
CA SER A 55 -24.08 -32.90 -7.40
C SER A 55 -22.84 -33.77 -7.20
N TYR A 56 -21.73 -33.16 -6.79
CA TYR A 56 -20.47 -33.87 -6.55
C TYR A 56 -20.63 -35.01 -5.54
N PHE A 57 -21.40 -34.78 -4.47
CA PHE A 57 -21.71 -35.80 -3.47
C PHE A 57 -22.49 -36.99 -4.05
N ASN A 58 -23.43 -36.74 -4.97
CA ASN A 58 -24.15 -37.81 -5.64
C ASN A 58 -23.21 -38.70 -6.45
N TYR A 59 -22.30 -38.11 -7.23
CA TYR A 59 -21.34 -38.87 -8.04
C TYR A 59 -20.33 -39.65 -7.18
N GLY A 60 -19.71 -39.01 -6.20
CA GLY A 60 -18.66 -39.64 -5.41
C GLY A 60 -19.16 -40.76 -4.48
N ILE A 61 -20.27 -40.54 -3.77
CA ILE A 61 -20.82 -41.55 -2.86
C ILE A 61 -21.42 -42.71 -3.66
N SER A 62 -22.14 -42.42 -4.76
CA SER A 62 -22.65 -43.47 -5.64
C SER A 62 -21.50 -44.32 -6.22
N GLY A 63 -20.41 -43.70 -6.65
CA GLY A 63 -19.23 -44.41 -7.16
C GLY A 63 -18.65 -45.40 -6.16
N ILE A 64 -18.49 -45.01 -4.90
CA ILE A 64 -17.98 -45.92 -3.85
C ILE A 64 -18.96 -47.04 -3.52
N MET A 65 -20.27 -46.76 -3.49
CA MET A 65 -21.28 -47.79 -3.25
C MET A 65 -21.34 -48.82 -4.39
N ILE A 66 -21.17 -48.37 -5.62
CA ILE A 66 -21.10 -49.24 -6.80
C ILE A 66 -19.83 -50.08 -6.76
N LEU A 67 -18.66 -49.47 -6.49
CA LEU A 67 -17.39 -50.20 -6.33
C LEU A 67 -17.42 -51.21 -5.17
N GLY A 68 -18.07 -50.84 -4.06
CA GLY A 68 -18.30 -51.73 -2.92
C GLY A 68 -19.20 -52.91 -3.25
N ALA A 69 -20.24 -52.70 -4.07
CA ALA A 69 -21.04 -53.80 -4.60
C ALA A 69 -20.22 -54.70 -5.53
N PHE A 70 -19.44 -54.13 -6.46
CA PHE A 70 -18.57 -54.94 -7.33
C PHE A 70 -17.58 -55.78 -6.53
N SER A 71 -16.98 -55.25 -5.46
CA SER A 71 -16.04 -56.00 -4.61
C SER A 71 -16.73 -57.15 -3.87
N VAL A 72 -17.96 -56.97 -3.39
CA VAL A 72 -18.77 -58.02 -2.74
C VAL A 72 -19.08 -59.20 -3.68
N PHE A 73 -19.20 -58.96 -4.98
CA PHE A 73 -19.55 -60.01 -5.96
C PHE A 73 -18.35 -60.66 -6.64
N LEU A 74 -17.33 -59.86 -7.01
CA LEU A 74 -16.21 -60.32 -7.84
C LEU A 74 -14.96 -60.69 -7.02
N ALA A 75 -14.86 -60.20 -5.77
CA ALA A 75 -13.67 -60.39 -4.94
C ALA A 75 -14.05 -60.53 -3.46
N PRO A 76 -14.41 -61.75 -2.98
CA PRO A 76 -14.94 -61.96 -1.63
C PRO A 76 -14.08 -61.38 -0.50
N SER A 77 -12.75 -61.40 -0.63
CA SER A 77 -11.82 -60.78 0.32
C SER A 77 -11.96 -59.26 0.38
N LEU A 78 -12.07 -58.58 -0.76
CA LEU A 78 -12.29 -57.13 -0.85
C LEU A 78 -13.71 -56.74 -0.40
N GLY A 79 -14.71 -57.56 -0.72
CA GLY A 79 -16.08 -57.37 -0.25
C GLY A 79 -16.20 -57.40 1.28
N GLN A 80 -15.51 -58.34 1.92
CA GLN A 80 -15.43 -58.42 3.38
C GLN A 80 -14.74 -57.19 4.00
N ILE A 81 -13.68 -56.69 3.37
CA ILE A 81 -13.00 -55.45 3.80
C ILE A 81 -13.95 -54.26 3.66
N TYR A 82 -14.68 -54.14 2.55
CA TYR A 82 -15.65 -53.07 2.33
C TYR A 82 -16.75 -53.06 3.39
N LEU A 83 -17.38 -54.23 3.66
CA LEU A 83 -18.44 -54.35 4.66
C LEU A 83 -17.99 -53.98 6.07
N LYS A 84 -16.75 -54.33 6.44
CA LYS A 84 -16.18 -53.93 7.75
C LYS A 84 -15.83 -52.45 7.84
N ASN A 85 -15.75 -51.75 6.71
CA ASN A 85 -15.23 -50.38 6.62
C ASN A 85 -16.21 -49.44 5.89
N VAL A 86 -17.52 -49.66 5.98
CA VAL A 86 -18.53 -48.87 5.23
C VAL A 86 -18.45 -47.37 5.59
N ILE A 87 -18.27 -47.03 6.87
CA ILE A 87 -18.09 -45.63 7.31
C ILE A 87 -16.78 -45.04 6.79
N THR A 88 -15.69 -45.79 6.82
CA THR A 88 -14.42 -45.37 6.21
C THR A 88 -14.58 -45.14 4.70
N ALA A 89 -15.34 -46.00 4.01
CA ALA A 89 -15.62 -45.86 2.59
C ALA A 89 -16.46 -44.60 2.30
N LEU A 90 -17.42 -44.24 3.16
CA LEU A 90 -18.12 -42.95 3.05
C LEU A 90 -17.14 -41.78 3.08
N TYR A 91 -16.24 -41.73 4.06
CA TYR A 91 -15.27 -40.64 4.17
C TYR A 91 -14.24 -40.64 3.03
N VAL A 92 -13.86 -41.80 2.48
CA VAL A 92 -13.05 -41.87 1.25
C VAL A 92 -13.80 -41.26 0.06
N GLY A 93 -15.14 -41.38 0.01
CA GLY A 93 -15.98 -40.81 -1.04
C GLY A 93 -16.08 -39.30 -0.94
N LEU A 94 -16.31 -38.81 0.28
CA LEU A 94 -16.32 -37.38 0.57
C LEU A 94 -14.95 -36.75 0.34
N PHE A 95 -13.88 -37.44 0.74
CA PHE A 95 -12.50 -37.05 0.46
C PHE A 95 -12.22 -36.95 -1.04
N SER A 96 -12.64 -37.95 -1.82
CA SER A 96 -12.48 -37.97 -3.28
C SER A 96 -13.25 -36.83 -3.95
N VAL A 97 -14.46 -36.54 -3.48
CA VAL A 97 -15.30 -35.42 -3.93
C VAL A 97 -14.64 -34.07 -3.67
N ALA A 98 -13.94 -33.92 -2.55
CA ALA A 98 -13.18 -32.71 -2.28
C ALA A 98 -11.86 -32.69 -3.08
N LEU A 99 -11.05 -33.74 -3.04
CA LEU A 99 -9.68 -33.73 -3.56
C LEU A 99 -9.60 -33.63 -5.09
N PHE A 100 -10.38 -34.42 -5.82
CA PHE A 100 -10.14 -34.63 -7.25
C PHE A 100 -10.68 -33.54 -8.18
N PRO A 101 -11.88 -32.96 -8.01
CA PRO A 101 -12.39 -31.98 -8.97
C PRO A 101 -11.44 -30.80 -9.24
N PRO A 102 -10.80 -30.17 -8.23
CA PRO A 102 -9.81 -29.12 -8.48
C PRO A 102 -8.58 -29.59 -9.28
N LEU A 103 -8.12 -30.84 -9.11
CA LEU A 103 -6.98 -31.40 -9.85
C LEU A 103 -7.26 -31.50 -11.36
N PHE A 104 -8.53 -31.60 -11.75
CA PHE A 104 -8.98 -31.63 -13.15
C PHE A 104 -9.53 -30.29 -13.64
N LYS A 105 -9.24 -29.18 -12.94
CA LYS A 105 -9.75 -27.83 -13.26
C LYS A 105 -11.28 -27.71 -13.25
N LEU A 106 -11.97 -28.60 -12.55
CA LEU A 106 -13.41 -28.50 -12.31
C LEU A 106 -13.66 -27.67 -11.05
N ASP A 107 -14.79 -26.96 -11.01
CA ASP A 107 -15.13 -26.14 -9.84
C ASP A 107 -15.33 -27.02 -8.60
N PRO A 108 -14.77 -26.65 -7.44
CA PRO A 108 -15.00 -27.40 -6.22
C PRO A 108 -16.46 -27.29 -5.78
N PHE A 109 -16.93 -28.26 -4.98
CA PHE A 109 -18.32 -28.20 -4.48
C PHE A 109 -18.59 -26.98 -3.58
N THR A 110 -17.54 -26.44 -2.95
CA THR A 110 -17.56 -25.23 -2.13
C THR A 110 -17.91 -23.99 -2.96
N TYR A 111 -17.45 -23.91 -4.22
CA TYR A 111 -17.79 -22.82 -5.14
C TYR A 111 -19.30 -22.74 -5.39
N GLU A 112 -19.92 -23.88 -5.69
CA GLU A 112 -21.37 -24.00 -5.90
C GLU A 112 -22.20 -23.67 -4.64
N PHE A 113 -21.62 -23.85 -3.45
CA PHE A 113 -22.24 -23.51 -2.19
C PHE A 113 -22.10 -22.01 -1.88
N SER A 114 -20.88 -21.48 -1.98
CA SER A 114 -20.54 -20.10 -1.65
C SER A 114 -21.23 -19.11 -2.58
N LYS A 115 -21.34 -19.39 -3.89
CA LYS A 115 -21.88 -18.45 -4.89
C LYS A 115 -23.31 -17.97 -4.62
N LYS A 116 -24.05 -18.61 -3.71
CA LYS A 116 -25.41 -18.19 -3.32
C LYS A 116 -25.43 -17.02 -2.33
N ASN A 117 -24.30 -16.74 -1.69
CA ASN A 117 -24.19 -15.72 -0.64
C ASN A 117 -23.38 -14.50 -1.08
N TYR A 118 -22.93 -14.46 -2.34
CA TYR A 118 -22.11 -13.38 -2.89
C TYR A 118 -22.73 -12.84 -4.19
N PRO A 119 -22.58 -11.53 -4.48
CA PRO A 119 -23.00 -10.91 -5.75
C PRO A 119 -22.31 -11.52 -6.96
N GLU A 120 -22.93 -11.36 -8.14
CA GLU A 120 -22.44 -11.97 -9.37
C GLU A 120 -21.05 -11.46 -9.78
N ALA A 121 -20.80 -10.14 -9.69
CA ALA A 121 -19.47 -9.53 -9.90
C ALA A 121 -18.35 -10.26 -9.16
N ILE A 122 -18.59 -10.63 -7.89
CA ILE A 122 -17.59 -11.31 -7.06
C ILE A 122 -17.45 -12.77 -7.51
N THR A 123 -18.56 -13.47 -7.80
CA THR A 123 -18.54 -14.90 -8.12
C THR A 123 -17.85 -15.25 -9.44
N LYS A 124 -17.78 -14.30 -10.37
CA LYS A 124 -17.11 -14.44 -11.68
C LYS A 124 -15.58 -14.29 -11.60
N THR A 125 -15.04 -13.75 -10.51
CA THR A 125 -13.58 -13.53 -10.36
C THR A 125 -12.80 -14.84 -10.21
N ASP A 126 -11.57 -14.88 -10.73
CA ASP A 126 -10.68 -16.03 -10.51
C ASP A 126 -10.24 -16.08 -9.04
N GLN A 127 -10.18 -14.93 -8.36
CA GLN A 127 -9.98 -14.83 -6.91
C GLN A 127 -11.05 -15.64 -6.14
N PHE A 128 -12.34 -15.45 -6.41
CA PHE A 128 -13.40 -16.21 -5.75
C PHE A 128 -13.27 -17.72 -5.98
N ARG A 129 -12.86 -18.11 -7.20
CA ARG A 129 -12.59 -19.51 -7.53
C ARG A 129 -11.42 -20.08 -6.73
N LYS A 130 -10.29 -19.37 -6.66
CA LYS A 130 -9.09 -19.75 -5.89
C LYS A 130 -9.41 -19.92 -4.40
N ILE A 131 -10.16 -18.99 -3.81
CA ILE A 131 -10.61 -19.06 -2.41
C ILE A 131 -11.42 -20.32 -2.15
N ASN A 132 -12.38 -20.63 -3.03
CA ASN A 132 -13.20 -21.83 -2.87
C ASN A 132 -12.39 -23.12 -3.05
N ILE A 133 -11.32 -23.12 -3.87
CA ILE A 133 -10.38 -24.25 -3.97
C ILE A 133 -9.65 -24.45 -2.63
N ILE A 134 -9.18 -23.39 -1.98
CA ILE A 134 -8.52 -23.47 -0.66
C ILE A 134 -9.49 -24.07 0.37
N ILE A 135 -10.70 -23.53 0.47
CA ILE A 135 -11.74 -24.04 1.39
C ILE A 135 -12.02 -25.52 1.13
N ASN A 136 -12.05 -25.90 -0.14
CA ASN A 136 -12.29 -27.28 -0.55
C ASN A 136 -11.15 -28.23 -0.16
N TYR A 137 -9.89 -27.81 -0.21
CA TYR A 137 -8.77 -28.61 0.33
C TYR A 137 -8.82 -28.73 1.85
N ILE A 138 -9.33 -27.73 2.57
CA ILE A 138 -9.58 -27.86 4.01
C ILE A 138 -10.65 -28.93 4.27
N TRP A 139 -11.72 -28.97 3.46
CA TRP A 139 -12.69 -30.07 3.51
C TRP A 139 -12.06 -31.43 3.20
N ALA A 140 -11.17 -31.51 2.20
CA ALA A 140 -10.42 -32.73 1.94
C ALA A 140 -9.59 -33.16 3.16
N ALA A 141 -8.89 -32.23 3.83
CA ALA A 141 -8.15 -32.54 5.06
C ALA A 141 -9.08 -33.04 6.19
N LEU A 142 -10.23 -32.39 6.39
CA LEU A 142 -11.23 -32.81 7.39
C LEU A 142 -11.76 -34.22 7.11
N PHE A 143 -12.09 -34.53 5.85
CA PHE A 143 -12.48 -35.88 5.47
C PHE A 143 -11.34 -36.89 5.64
N GLY A 144 -10.09 -36.50 5.37
CA GLY A 144 -8.90 -37.30 5.64
C GLY A 144 -8.76 -37.64 7.13
N ILE A 145 -8.97 -36.67 8.01
CA ILE A 145 -9.00 -36.89 9.47
C ILE A 145 -10.13 -37.87 9.83
N CYS A 146 -11.31 -37.72 9.23
CA CYS A 146 -12.43 -38.64 9.48
C CYS A 146 -12.12 -40.08 9.04
N ILE A 147 -11.36 -40.29 7.96
CA ILE A 147 -10.87 -41.62 7.53
C ILE A 147 -9.94 -42.23 8.58
N ILE A 148 -9.07 -41.42 9.19
CA ILE A 148 -8.14 -41.87 10.24
C ILE A 148 -8.94 -42.22 11.50
N LEU A 149 -9.80 -41.31 11.96
CA LEU A 149 -10.64 -41.50 13.15
C LEU A 149 -11.56 -42.72 13.02
N SER A 150 -12.11 -42.99 11.83
CA SER A 150 -12.96 -44.16 11.60
C SER A 150 -12.21 -45.49 11.68
N LYS A 151 -10.87 -45.48 11.64
CA LYS A 151 -10.01 -46.67 11.78
C LYS A 151 -9.42 -46.85 13.17
N ILE A 152 -9.48 -45.84 14.04
CA ILE A 152 -9.01 -45.97 15.42
C ILE A 152 -9.92 -46.96 16.16
N THR A 153 -9.31 -48.01 16.72
CA THR A 153 -10.02 -49.05 17.47
C THR A 153 -9.58 -48.98 18.93
N TYR A 154 -10.52 -48.77 19.84
CA TYR A 154 -10.29 -48.73 21.30
C TYR A 154 -10.93 -49.98 21.94
N SER A 155 -10.21 -50.65 22.85
CA SER A 155 -10.56 -52.03 23.24
C SER A 155 -11.69 -52.18 24.26
N ASP A 156 -12.05 -51.13 25.00
CA ASP A 156 -12.68 -51.38 26.31
C ASP A 156 -14.15 -50.99 26.49
N ASP A 157 -14.85 -50.44 25.49
CA ASP A 157 -16.33 -50.38 25.56
C ASP A 157 -16.96 -50.03 24.21
N GLY A 158 -18.04 -50.74 23.85
CA GLY A 158 -18.79 -50.50 22.60
C GLY A 158 -19.32 -49.06 22.49
N GLY A 159 -19.60 -48.40 23.61
CA GLY A 159 -20.04 -46.99 23.65
C GLY A 159 -18.93 -46.01 23.24
N ILE A 160 -17.71 -46.21 23.75
CA ILE A 160 -16.56 -45.34 23.45
C ILE A 160 -16.16 -45.47 21.97
N GLN A 161 -16.19 -46.69 21.42
CA GLN A 161 -15.90 -46.92 20.01
C GLN A 161 -16.90 -46.20 19.08
N VAL A 162 -18.20 -46.18 19.42
CA VAL A 162 -19.23 -45.45 18.65
C VAL A 162 -19.01 -43.94 18.71
N ILE A 163 -18.64 -43.42 19.89
CA ILE A 163 -18.32 -42.00 20.06
C ILE A 163 -17.13 -41.61 19.17
N LEU A 164 -16.03 -42.35 19.24
CA LEU A 164 -14.79 -42.05 18.50
C LEU A 164 -14.95 -42.17 16.98
N SER A 165 -15.61 -43.23 16.51
CA SER A 165 -15.67 -43.56 15.06
C SER A 165 -16.83 -42.89 14.31
N SER A 166 -17.89 -42.46 15.02
CA SER A 166 -19.12 -41.95 14.41
C SER A 166 -19.50 -40.54 14.88
N ILE A 167 -19.47 -40.26 16.18
CA ILE A 167 -19.94 -38.97 16.72
C ILE A 167 -18.88 -37.89 16.52
N ILE A 168 -17.63 -38.14 16.90
CA ILE A 168 -16.54 -37.14 16.80
C ILE A 168 -16.34 -36.64 15.36
N PRO A 169 -16.28 -37.51 14.33
CA PRO A 169 -16.20 -37.05 12.94
C PRO A 169 -17.36 -36.13 12.53
N ILE A 170 -18.60 -36.44 12.92
CA ILE A 170 -19.76 -35.60 12.60
C ILE A 170 -19.65 -34.25 13.31
N VAL A 171 -19.30 -34.25 14.61
CA VAL A 171 -19.08 -33.03 15.38
C VAL A 171 -17.97 -32.19 14.76
N LEU A 172 -16.86 -32.80 14.34
CA LEU A 172 -15.75 -32.14 13.67
C LEU A 172 -16.22 -31.46 12.37
N LEU A 173 -16.94 -32.17 11.51
CA LEU A 173 -17.44 -31.62 10.24
C LEU A 173 -18.44 -30.47 10.45
N LEU A 174 -19.29 -30.53 11.49
CA LEU A 174 -20.25 -29.47 11.78
C LEU A 174 -19.59 -28.27 12.48
N ALA A 175 -18.79 -28.51 13.52
CA ALA A 175 -18.17 -27.48 14.33
C ALA A 175 -17.08 -26.71 13.59
N VAL A 176 -16.35 -27.38 12.68
CA VAL A 176 -15.27 -26.75 11.89
C VAL A 176 -15.76 -26.37 10.50
N GLY A 177 -16.52 -27.24 9.84
CA GLY A 177 -16.95 -27.03 8.46
C GLY A 177 -17.97 -25.89 8.26
N ILE A 178 -18.92 -25.71 9.20
CA ILE A 178 -19.92 -24.62 9.10
C ILE A 178 -19.24 -23.24 9.25
N PRO A 179 -18.41 -22.98 10.28
CA PRO A 179 -17.72 -21.70 10.40
C PRO A 179 -16.79 -21.40 9.22
N ILE A 180 -16.07 -22.42 8.72
CA ILE A 180 -15.20 -22.28 7.55
C ILE A 180 -16.00 -21.79 6.33
N ASN A 181 -17.11 -22.43 6.01
CA ASN A 181 -17.90 -22.05 4.83
C ASN A 181 -18.61 -20.68 4.98
N ARG A 182 -18.84 -20.20 6.21
CA ARG A 182 -19.52 -18.92 6.45
C ARG A 182 -18.58 -17.74 6.59
N LYS A 183 -17.41 -17.92 7.22
CA LYS A 183 -16.50 -16.81 7.56
C LYS A 183 -15.24 -16.76 6.69
N LEU A 184 -14.71 -17.92 6.31
CA LEU A 184 -13.40 -17.99 5.65
C LEU A 184 -13.37 -17.33 4.26
N PRO A 185 -14.41 -17.42 3.40
CA PRO A 185 -14.33 -16.76 2.10
C PRO A 185 -14.29 -15.24 2.23
N ALA A 186 -15.04 -14.64 3.15
CA ALA A 186 -15.00 -13.19 3.40
C ALA A 186 -13.63 -12.72 3.93
N ILE A 187 -13.00 -13.51 4.81
CA ILE A 187 -11.64 -13.24 5.30
C ILE A 187 -10.64 -13.34 4.16
N LEU A 188 -10.69 -14.43 3.38
CA LEU A 188 -9.74 -14.66 2.30
C LEU A 188 -9.86 -13.63 1.17
N MET A 189 -11.07 -13.17 0.85
CA MET A 189 -11.29 -12.06 -0.10
C MET A 189 -10.57 -10.79 0.32
N GLN A 190 -10.52 -10.52 1.63
CA GLN A 190 -9.88 -9.33 2.18
C GLN A 190 -8.35 -9.43 2.25
N THR A 191 -7.79 -10.65 2.24
CA THR A 191 -6.35 -10.88 2.43
C THR A 191 -5.62 -11.36 1.17
N THR A 192 -6.33 -11.66 0.09
CA THR A 192 -5.74 -12.10 -1.18
C THR A 192 -5.79 -10.94 -2.18
N GLN A 193 -4.70 -10.74 -2.93
CA GLN A 193 -4.56 -9.67 -3.93
C GLN A 193 -5.77 -9.67 -4.89
N GLY A 194 -6.37 -8.49 -5.08
CA GLY A 194 -7.60 -8.31 -5.84
C GLY A 194 -7.31 -8.24 -7.34
N GLU A 195 -8.02 -9.06 -8.11
CA GLU A 195 -8.24 -8.78 -9.53
C GLU A 195 -9.21 -7.59 -9.64
N GLN A 196 -9.01 -6.73 -10.63
CA GLN A 196 -9.91 -5.61 -10.89
C GLN A 196 -11.32 -6.14 -11.18
N MET A 197 -12.30 -5.74 -10.37
CA MET A 197 -13.70 -6.09 -10.59
C MET A 197 -14.25 -5.23 -11.72
N HIS A 198 -14.98 -5.88 -12.63
CA HIS A 198 -15.73 -5.21 -13.67
C HIS A 198 -17.22 -5.37 -13.40
N PHE A 199 -17.95 -4.27 -13.33
CA PHE A 199 -19.37 -4.22 -13.02
C PHE A 199 -20.19 -4.03 -14.29
N GLU A 200 -21.21 -4.87 -14.47
CA GLU A 200 -22.10 -4.80 -15.65
C GLU A 200 -23.31 -3.86 -15.43
N SER A 201 -23.62 -3.50 -14.18
CA SER A 201 -24.74 -2.63 -13.80
C SER A 201 -24.48 -1.89 -12.49
N ILE A 202 -25.22 -0.81 -12.22
CA ILE A 202 -25.13 -0.07 -10.95
C ILE A 202 -25.59 -0.91 -9.77
N LYS A 203 -26.59 -1.77 -9.98
CA LYS A 203 -27.05 -2.70 -8.97
C LYS A 203 -25.94 -3.68 -8.56
N ASP A 204 -25.25 -4.27 -9.53
CA ASP A 204 -24.14 -5.20 -9.30
C ASP A 204 -22.97 -4.51 -8.57
N LEU A 205 -22.64 -3.28 -8.98
CA LEU A 205 -21.66 -2.43 -8.28
C LEU A 205 -22.00 -2.26 -6.79
N PHE A 206 -23.19 -1.76 -6.45
CA PHE A 206 -23.54 -1.48 -5.06
C PHE A 206 -23.73 -2.73 -4.20
N GLU A 207 -24.15 -3.85 -4.79
CA GLU A 207 -24.17 -5.14 -4.10
C GLU A 207 -22.76 -5.63 -3.77
N ALA A 208 -21.76 -5.32 -4.61
CA ALA A 208 -20.36 -5.71 -4.44
C ALA A 208 -19.54 -4.76 -3.56
N MET A 209 -19.79 -3.44 -3.59
CA MET A 209 -19.02 -2.43 -2.85
C MET A 209 -18.80 -2.75 -1.35
N PRO A 210 -19.81 -3.24 -0.58
CA PRO A 210 -19.62 -3.63 0.82
C PRO A 210 -18.46 -4.63 1.06
N PHE A 211 -18.17 -5.48 0.08
CA PHE A 211 -17.11 -6.49 0.16
C PHE A 211 -15.72 -5.94 -0.20
N GLY A 212 -15.64 -4.79 -0.87
CA GLY A 212 -14.39 -4.16 -1.32
C GLY A 212 -13.77 -3.16 -0.33
N LEU A 213 -14.36 -2.96 0.85
CA LEU A 213 -13.86 -1.97 1.81
C LEU A 213 -12.45 -2.31 2.31
N ASN A 214 -11.52 -1.38 2.12
CA ASN A 214 -10.20 -1.39 2.75
C ASN A 214 -10.33 -1.05 4.25
N LYS A 215 -10.35 -2.09 5.08
CA LYS A 215 -10.50 -1.95 6.55
C LYS A 215 -9.37 -1.17 7.21
N GLY A 216 -8.14 -1.22 6.68
CA GLY A 216 -7.02 -0.46 7.23
C GLY A 216 -7.22 1.05 7.07
N LEU A 217 -7.72 1.47 5.90
CA LEU A 217 -8.02 2.88 5.63
C LEU A 217 -9.35 3.35 6.22
N ALA A 218 -10.25 2.42 6.55
CA ALA A 218 -11.53 2.70 7.20
C ALA A 218 -11.43 2.79 8.74
N GLU A 219 -10.24 2.65 9.34
CA GLU A 219 -10.07 2.75 10.78
C GLU A 219 -10.45 4.13 11.32
N GLY A 220 -11.34 4.16 12.32
CA GLY A 220 -11.88 5.40 12.89
C GLY A 220 -12.89 6.15 12.01
N LEU A 221 -13.30 5.58 10.86
CA LEU A 221 -14.29 6.19 9.98
C LEU A 221 -15.71 5.72 10.33
N ASP A 222 -16.56 6.66 10.74
CA ASP A 222 -18.02 6.48 10.89
C ASP A 222 -18.72 7.47 9.96
N THR A 223 -19.26 7.00 8.84
CA THR A 223 -19.85 7.88 7.82
C THR A 223 -20.95 7.22 7.00
N ILE A 224 -21.82 8.07 6.45
CA ILE A 224 -22.90 7.71 5.52
C ILE A 224 -22.68 8.49 4.23
N ILE A 225 -22.56 7.75 3.13
CA ILE A 225 -22.32 8.27 1.79
C ILE A 225 -23.55 7.98 0.94
N GLN A 226 -24.31 9.02 0.61
CA GLN A 226 -25.49 8.93 -0.23
C GLN A 226 -25.08 9.05 -1.71
N PHE A 227 -25.69 8.22 -2.54
CA PHE A 227 -25.64 8.29 -4.00
C PHE A 227 -27.03 8.64 -4.52
N HIS A 228 -27.07 9.60 -5.44
CA HIS A 228 -28.24 9.96 -6.21
C HIS A 228 -27.85 9.89 -7.69
N LEU A 229 -28.08 8.73 -8.30
CA LEU A 229 -27.72 8.47 -9.69
C LEU A 229 -28.93 8.67 -10.60
N THR A 230 -28.74 9.43 -11.67
CA THR A 230 -29.74 9.66 -12.72
C THR A 230 -29.36 8.91 -14.01
N GLY A 231 -30.21 8.90 -15.04
CA GLY A 231 -29.84 8.31 -16.34
C GLY A 231 -30.46 6.95 -16.59
N GLU A 232 -29.70 6.04 -17.22
CA GLU A 232 -30.17 4.72 -17.69
C GLU A 232 -30.53 3.75 -16.55
N GLU A 233 -29.81 3.83 -15.43
CA GLU A 233 -30.04 3.04 -14.20
C GLU A 233 -30.20 3.96 -12.98
N PRO A 234 -31.33 4.68 -12.87
CA PRO A 234 -31.53 5.64 -11.79
C PRO A 234 -31.56 4.93 -10.44
N THR A 235 -30.74 5.39 -9.50
CA THR A 235 -30.55 4.74 -8.20
C THR A 235 -30.38 5.76 -7.09
N ASP A 236 -31.28 5.69 -6.11
CA ASP A 236 -31.06 6.28 -4.79
C ASP A 236 -30.59 5.17 -3.85
N GLY A 237 -29.42 5.35 -3.23
CA GLY A 237 -28.90 4.40 -2.26
C GLY A 237 -27.73 4.98 -1.48
N TYR A 238 -27.43 4.41 -0.33
CA TYR A 238 -26.34 4.90 0.52
C TYR A 238 -25.49 3.76 1.08
N LEU A 239 -24.20 4.07 1.25
CA LEU A 239 -23.24 3.24 1.96
C LEU A 239 -23.12 3.72 3.41
N THR A 240 -23.19 2.79 4.35
CA THR A 240 -22.88 3.06 5.76
C THR A 240 -21.58 2.36 6.11
N ILE A 241 -20.55 3.14 6.45
CA ILE A 241 -19.27 2.65 6.96
C ILE A 241 -19.22 2.91 8.45
N LYS A 242 -19.20 1.84 9.25
CA LYS A 242 -19.16 1.91 10.71
C LYS A 242 -18.50 0.67 11.29
N ASN A 243 -17.65 0.84 12.30
CA ASN A 243 -16.97 -0.27 12.98
C ASN A 243 -16.23 -1.21 12.01
N LEU A 244 -15.55 -0.66 10.99
CA LEU A 244 -14.84 -1.42 9.94
C LEU A 244 -15.75 -2.31 9.05
N GLU A 245 -17.06 -2.08 9.08
CA GLU A 245 -18.04 -2.72 8.21
C GLU A 245 -18.64 -1.71 7.26
N CYS A 246 -18.89 -2.14 6.01
CA CYS A 246 -19.63 -1.38 5.02
C CYS A 246 -20.93 -2.11 4.70
N THR A 247 -22.03 -1.37 4.59
CA THR A 247 -23.33 -1.91 4.15
C THR A 247 -23.96 -0.99 3.12
N TYR A 248 -24.67 -1.57 2.15
CA TYR A 248 -25.45 -0.84 1.16
C TYR A 248 -26.94 -0.91 1.50
N THR A 249 -27.66 0.21 1.37
CA THR A 249 -29.11 0.27 1.52
C THR A 249 -29.71 1.13 0.40
N GLY A 250 -30.77 0.64 -0.25
CA GLY A 250 -31.51 1.40 -1.25
C GLY A 250 -32.43 2.46 -0.60
N GLY A 251 -32.60 3.60 -1.28
CA GLY A 251 -33.37 4.75 -0.82
C GLY A 251 -32.50 5.90 -0.32
N THR A 252 -33.13 6.85 0.36
CA THR A 252 -32.49 8.06 0.87
C THR A 252 -32.29 8.00 2.38
N HIS A 253 -31.13 8.46 2.85
CA HIS A 253 -30.86 8.66 4.26
C HIS A 253 -31.20 10.10 4.68
N PRO A 254 -31.82 10.34 5.85
CA PRO A 254 -32.20 11.69 6.28
C PRO A 254 -31.00 12.60 6.62
N GLU A 255 -29.88 12.01 7.06
CA GLU A 255 -28.67 12.76 7.47
C GLU A 255 -27.40 12.15 6.86
N PRO A 256 -27.18 12.26 5.54
CA PRO A 256 -25.94 11.81 4.93
C PRO A 256 -24.81 12.81 5.20
N LYS A 257 -23.58 12.32 5.44
CA LYS A 257 -22.41 13.20 5.60
C LYS A 257 -21.88 13.70 4.26
N THR A 258 -22.01 12.88 3.22
CA THR A 258 -21.62 13.20 1.84
C THR A 258 -22.68 12.67 0.90
N THR A 259 -23.10 13.47 -0.09
CA THR A 259 -24.05 13.08 -1.15
C THR A 259 -23.41 13.28 -2.51
N ILE A 260 -23.34 12.22 -3.30
CA ILE A 260 -22.79 12.23 -4.66
C ILE A 260 -23.95 12.18 -5.66
N ARG A 261 -23.96 13.10 -6.61
CA ARG A 261 -24.99 13.20 -7.66
C ARG A 261 -24.34 13.10 -9.03
N ALA A 262 -24.61 12.03 -9.75
CA ALA A 262 -23.97 11.72 -11.04
C ALA A 262 -24.94 11.02 -12.00
N ASP A 263 -24.60 10.99 -13.29
CA ASP A 263 -25.23 10.06 -14.22
C ASP A 263 -24.76 8.62 -13.93
N SER A 264 -25.67 7.65 -14.02
CA SER A 264 -25.43 6.24 -13.70
C SER A 264 -24.38 5.62 -14.63
N LYS A 265 -24.37 6.02 -15.91
CA LYS A 265 -23.38 5.54 -16.88
C LYS A 265 -21.99 6.09 -16.56
N LEU A 266 -21.92 7.36 -16.19
CA LEU A 266 -20.67 7.99 -15.75
C LEU A 266 -20.14 7.32 -14.48
N TRP A 267 -21.01 7.08 -13.49
CA TRP A 267 -20.60 6.46 -12.23
C TRP A 267 -20.12 5.01 -12.39
N LEU A 268 -20.77 4.26 -13.29
CA LEU A 268 -20.35 2.90 -13.64
C LEU A 268 -18.98 2.91 -14.33
N ALA A 269 -18.76 3.83 -15.29
CA ALA A 269 -17.48 4.01 -15.97
C ALA A 269 -16.34 4.41 -15.02
N ILE A 270 -16.62 5.30 -14.04
CA ILE A 270 -15.68 5.64 -12.97
C ILE A 270 -15.33 4.40 -12.14
N SER A 271 -16.33 3.61 -11.76
CA SER A 271 -16.15 2.43 -10.91
C SER A 271 -15.43 1.28 -11.63
N ASN A 272 -15.47 1.25 -12.97
CA ASN A 272 -14.72 0.33 -13.82
C ASN A 272 -13.33 0.87 -14.24
N ASN A 273 -12.89 2.03 -13.73
CA ASN A 273 -11.67 2.74 -14.11
C ASN A 273 -11.58 3.14 -15.60
N GLU A 274 -12.71 3.27 -16.29
CA GLU A 274 -12.76 3.76 -17.68
C GLU A 274 -12.69 5.29 -17.74
N VAL A 275 -13.15 5.96 -16.69
CA VAL A 275 -13.14 7.42 -16.53
C VAL A 275 -12.54 7.77 -15.18
N SER A 276 -11.64 8.75 -15.14
CA SER A 276 -11.08 9.25 -13.89
C SER A 276 -12.15 10.03 -13.11
N GLY A 277 -12.46 9.58 -11.90
CA GLY A 277 -13.48 10.19 -11.04
C GLY A 277 -13.10 11.60 -10.57
N ASP A 278 -11.82 11.91 -10.45
CA ASP A 278 -11.33 13.25 -10.13
C ASP A 278 -11.46 14.21 -11.32
N GLN A 279 -11.14 13.78 -12.53
CA GLN A 279 -11.32 14.60 -13.73
C GLN A 279 -12.79 14.86 -14.02
N ALA A 280 -13.66 13.86 -13.90
CA ALA A 280 -15.11 14.02 -14.08
C ALA A 280 -15.71 15.00 -13.06
N TYR A 281 -15.20 15.02 -11.82
CA TYR A 281 -15.61 16.00 -10.82
C TYR A 281 -15.16 17.43 -11.20
N ILE A 282 -13.90 17.58 -11.60
CA ILE A 282 -13.33 18.86 -12.01
C ILE A 282 -14.09 19.45 -13.21
N ASN A 283 -14.46 18.60 -14.17
CA ASN A 283 -15.25 18.96 -15.34
C ASN A 283 -16.73 19.26 -15.02
N LYS A 284 -17.15 19.10 -13.75
CA LYS A 284 -18.53 19.25 -13.27
C LYS A 284 -19.51 18.28 -13.92
N GLU A 285 -19.03 17.10 -14.30
CA GLU A 285 -19.85 16.03 -14.86
C GLU A 285 -20.65 15.30 -13.77
N TYR A 286 -20.21 15.41 -12.52
CA TYR A 286 -20.99 15.09 -11.33
C TYR A 286 -20.74 16.10 -10.21
N THR A 287 -21.57 16.07 -9.18
CA THR A 287 -21.49 17.00 -8.04
C THR A 287 -21.48 16.27 -6.71
N VAL A 288 -20.91 16.90 -5.69
CA VAL A 288 -20.83 16.36 -4.34
C VAL A 288 -21.23 17.43 -3.34
N ASP A 289 -22.17 17.08 -2.46
CA ASP A 289 -22.64 17.90 -1.36
C ASP A 289 -22.16 17.30 -0.02
N GLY A 290 -21.71 18.13 0.93
CA GLY A 290 -21.30 17.68 2.27
C GLY A 290 -19.77 17.58 2.46
N ASP A 291 -19.31 16.58 3.20
CA ASP A 291 -17.89 16.43 3.55
C ASP A 291 -17.06 15.88 2.37
N MET A 292 -16.25 16.76 1.79
CA MET A 292 -15.39 16.49 0.64
C MET A 292 -14.20 15.60 0.95
N THR A 293 -13.80 15.47 2.23
CA THR A 293 -12.66 14.62 2.60
C THR A 293 -12.96 13.14 2.40
N ILE A 294 -14.24 12.77 2.46
CA ILE A 294 -14.71 11.41 2.21
C ILE A 294 -14.63 11.08 0.72
N LEU A 295 -14.99 12.02 -0.16
CA LEU A 295 -14.86 11.84 -1.62
C LEU A 295 -13.41 11.57 -2.02
N LEU A 296 -12.47 12.35 -1.47
CA LEU A 296 -11.04 12.23 -1.78
C LEU A 296 -10.46 10.88 -1.32
N LYS A 297 -11.04 10.26 -0.29
CA LYS A 297 -10.65 8.95 0.21
C LYS A 297 -11.45 7.81 -0.43
N LEU A 298 -12.52 8.10 -1.17
CA LEU A 298 -13.46 7.10 -1.65
C LEU A 298 -12.78 6.10 -2.60
N GLY A 299 -11.90 6.60 -3.48
CA GLY A 299 -11.08 5.73 -4.34
C GLY A 299 -10.22 4.79 -3.51
N ASP A 300 -9.45 5.31 -2.56
CA ASP A 300 -8.55 4.49 -1.73
C ASP A 300 -9.28 3.50 -0.82
N LEU A 301 -10.49 3.86 -0.34
CA LEU A 301 -11.33 3.00 0.49
C LEU A 301 -11.82 1.74 -0.24
N PHE A 302 -11.89 1.76 -1.57
CA PHE A 302 -12.40 0.65 -2.38
C PHE A 302 -11.43 0.21 -3.49
N ALA A 303 -10.21 0.78 -3.54
CA ALA A 303 -9.16 0.36 -4.44
C ALA A 303 -8.62 -1.02 -4.04
N PRO A 304 -8.25 -1.88 -5.01
CA PRO A 304 -7.55 -3.11 -4.72
C PRO A 304 -6.27 -2.79 -3.94
N SER A 305 -5.96 -3.60 -2.92
CA SER A 305 -4.78 -3.42 -2.05
C SER A 305 -3.43 -3.67 -2.76
N SER A 306 -3.39 -3.56 -4.08
CA SER A 306 -2.23 -3.86 -4.94
C SER A 306 -2.02 -2.86 -6.07
N GLU A 307 -2.65 -1.67 -6.07
CA GLU A 307 -2.20 -0.55 -6.93
C GLU A 307 -1.22 0.39 -6.21
N ALA A 308 -0.34 -0.22 -5.42
CA ALA A 308 1.02 0.26 -5.32
C ALA A 308 1.88 -0.53 -6.33
N GLU A 309 1.51 -0.53 -7.62
CA GLU A 309 2.36 -1.06 -8.68
C GLU A 309 2.92 0.07 -9.54
N GLU A 310 4.25 0.17 -9.42
CA GLU A 310 5.22 0.46 -10.48
C GLU A 310 4.87 1.56 -11.49
N ASP A 311 4.98 2.81 -11.05
CA ASP A 311 5.73 3.78 -11.83
C ASP A 311 6.58 4.65 -10.90
N VAL A 312 7.89 4.38 -10.96
CA VAL A 312 9.01 5.04 -10.26
C VAL A 312 8.71 5.42 -8.80
N LYS A 313 8.57 4.43 -7.91
CA LYS A 313 9.26 4.57 -6.62
C LYS A 313 10.74 4.62 -6.97
N GLN A 314 11.35 5.81 -6.95
CA GLN A 314 12.80 5.89 -6.88
C GLN A 314 13.19 5.00 -5.70
N LYS A 315 13.76 3.83 -6.00
CA LYS A 315 14.53 3.07 -5.01
C LYS A 315 15.41 4.10 -4.29
N PRO A 316 15.62 4.02 -2.96
CA PRO A 316 16.70 4.76 -2.34
C PRO A 316 17.95 4.43 -3.15
N LYS A 317 18.42 5.39 -3.94
CA LYS A 317 19.66 5.24 -4.70
C LYS A 317 20.74 5.12 -3.65
N GLU A 318 21.61 4.11 -3.78
CA GLU A 318 22.86 4.04 -3.04
C GLU A 318 23.51 5.43 -3.03
N ILE A 319 23.57 6.05 -1.85
CA ILE A 319 24.20 7.36 -1.69
C ILE A 319 25.71 7.10 -1.59
N ASP A 320 26.40 7.32 -2.70
CA ASP A 320 27.87 7.19 -2.84
C ASP A 320 28.66 8.32 -2.14
N PHE A 321 28.04 9.06 -1.20
CA PHE A 321 28.68 10.19 -0.53
C PHE A 321 28.77 9.96 0.99
N GLU A 322 29.99 9.91 1.51
CA GLU A 322 30.26 9.81 2.93
C GLU A 322 30.17 11.19 3.60
N TYR A 323 29.16 11.38 4.44
CA TYR A 323 28.99 12.61 5.20
C TYR A 323 29.99 12.70 6.36
N LYS A 324 30.49 13.90 6.62
CA LYS A 324 31.38 14.13 7.76
C LYS A 324 30.61 13.97 9.06
N THR A 325 31.18 13.21 9.99
CA THR A 325 30.74 13.15 11.39
C THR A 325 31.75 13.84 12.30
N PHE A 326 31.29 14.16 13.51
CA PHE A 326 32.08 14.73 14.58
C PHE A 326 31.79 14.03 15.90
N GLU A 327 32.62 14.28 16.91
CA GLU A 327 32.41 13.73 18.25
C GLU A 327 31.05 14.15 18.84
N PRO A 328 30.36 13.25 19.57
CA PRO A 328 29.13 13.55 20.29
C PRO A 328 29.23 14.81 21.16
N GLY A 329 28.19 15.66 21.12
CA GLY A 329 28.13 16.88 21.93
C GLY A 329 29.02 18.02 21.45
N ARG A 330 29.83 17.85 20.40
CA ARG A 330 30.76 18.87 19.88
C ARG A 330 30.06 20.10 19.30
N ILE A 331 28.94 19.91 18.62
CA ILE A 331 28.21 21.00 17.94
C ILE A 331 27.42 21.80 18.99
N LYS A 332 27.85 23.05 19.25
CA LYS A 332 27.16 23.95 20.19
C LYS A 332 26.65 25.22 19.53
N ASN A 333 27.41 25.78 18.58
CA ASN A 333 27.06 27.04 17.92
C ASN A 333 26.69 26.79 16.47
N ILE A 334 25.44 27.06 16.11
CA ILE A 334 24.93 26.88 14.75
C ILE A 334 24.57 28.23 14.15
N VAL A 335 25.08 28.52 12.96
CA VAL A 335 24.77 29.75 12.23
C VAL A 335 24.00 29.42 10.96
N VAL A 336 22.79 29.94 10.84
CA VAL A 336 21.96 29.81 9.64
C VAL A 336 22.19 31.00 8.74
N PHE A 337 22.62 30.74 7.50
CA PHE A 337 22.60 31.73 6.41
C PHE A 337 21.41 31.41 5.48
N ASP A 338 20.35 32.22 5.55
CA ASP A 338 19.17 32.09 4.71
C ASP A 338 19.25 33.04 3.50
N GLY A 339 19.55 32.47 2.33
CA GLY A 339 19.59 33.15 1.04
C GLY A 339 18.23 33.27 0.34
N GLY A 340 17.15 32.73 0.91
CA GLY A 340 15.83 32.81 0.30
C GLY A 340 15.29 34.25 0.26
N PRO A 341 14.72 34.72 -0.88
CA PRO A 341 14.16 36.07 -0.97
C PRO A 341 12.77 36.19 -0.30
N ARG A 342 12.05 35.07 -0.14
CA ARG A 342 10.72 35.05 0.49
C ARG A 342 10.80 35.36 2.00
N ASN A 343 9.73 35.92 2.54
CA ASN A 343 9.53 36.02 3.99
C ASN A 343 9.56 34.61 4.62
N THR A 344 10.22 34.48 5.76
CA THR A 344 10.43 33.21 6.47
C THR A 344 9.12 32.49 6.79
N LYS A 345 8.01 33.22 6.99
CA LYS A 345 6.68 32.64 7.22
C LYS A 345 6.14 31.83 6.05
N PHE A 346 6.55 32.13 4.82
CA PHE A 346 6.02 31.49 3.60
C PHE A 346 7.06 30.60 2.90
N SER A 347 8.31 30.62 3.37
CA SER A 347 9.42 29.88 2.77
C SER A 347 9.40 28.42 3.20
N LYS A 348 9.35 27.49 2.23
CA LYS A 348 9.37 26.04 2.48
C LYS A 348 10.76 25.53 2.88
N THR A 349 11.81 26.18 2.39
CA THR A 349 13.17 25.92 2.88
C THR A 349 13.32 26.34 4.34
N THR A 350 12.84 27.54 4.68
CA THR A 350 12.87 28.03 6.07
C THR A 350 12.02 27.18 7.00
N PHE A 351 10.93 26.60 6.51
CA PHE A 351 10.13 25.64 7.25
C PHE A 351 11.00 24.45 7.74
N MET A 352 11.72 23.77 6.85
CA MET A 352 12.62 22.67 7.26
C MET A 352 13.67 23.13 8.26
N VAL A 353 14.33 24.26 7.97
CA VAL A 353 15.40 24.82 8.81
C VAL A 353 14.88 25.15 10.21
N ASN A 354 13.66 25.70 10.33
CA ASN A 354 13.07 26.01 11.63
C ASN A 354 12.85 24.75 12.47
N HIS A 355 12.42 23.65 11.85
CA HIS A 355 12.25 22.38 12.55
C HIS A 355 13.60 21.78 12.97
N PHE A 356 14.61 21.82 12.09
CA PHE A 356 15.97 21.43 12.44
C PHE A 356 16.54 22.25 13.60
N CYS A 357 16.41 23.57 13.54
CA CYS A 357 16.86 24.45 14.63
C CYS A 357 16.09 24.21 15.93
N ARG A 358 14.82 23.78 15.89
CA ARG A 358 14.07 23.41 17.11
C ARG A 358 14.67 22.19 17.79
N GLY A 359 14.94 21.13 17.03
CA GLY A 359 15.60 19.93 17.54
C GLY A 359 17.01 20.20 18.08
N ALA A 360 17.79 21.00 17.37
CA ALA A 360 19.13 21.38 17.82
C ALA A 360 19.09 22.20 19.12
N LYS A 361 18.12 23.12 19.25
CA LYS A 361 17.91 23.88 20.49
C LYS A 361 17.49 22.98 21.66
N SER A 362 16.61 21.99 21.44
CA SER A 362 16.24 21.05 22.51
C SER A 362 17.40 20.18 22.97
N ALA A 363 18.43 19.99 22.13
CA ALA A 363 19.68 19.34 22.48
C ALA A 363 20.76 20.28 23.07
N GLY A 364 20.45 21.57 23.22
CA GLY A 364 21.32 22.55 23.88
C GLY A 364 22.26 23.33 22.97
N ALA A 365 22.01 23.37 21.65
CA ALA A 365 22.75 24.25 20.74
C ALA A 365 22.20 25.68 20.75
N GLU A 366 23.11 26.66 20.66
CA GLU A 366 22.80 28.06 20.38
C GLU A 366 22.68 28.27 18.87
N ILE A 367 21.62 28.97 18.44
CA ILE A 367 21.33 29.19 17.02
C ILE A 367 21.30 30.69 16.73
N GLU A 368 22.16 31.13 15.83
CA GLU A 368 22.08 32.45 15.21
C GLU A 368 21.45 32.35 13.82
N TYR A 369 20.40 33.12 13.55
CA TYR A 369 19.68 33.09 12.27
C TYR A 369 19.88 34.38 11.48
N ILE A 370 20.45 34.26 10.28
CA ILE A 370 20.82 35.40 9.44
C ILE A 370 20.07 35.33 8.11
N LYS A 371 19.21 36.31 7.87
CA LYS A 371 18.52 36.48 6.59
C LYS A 371 19.37 37.33 5.66
N LEU A 372 20.03 36.71 4.68
CA LEU A 372 20.99 37.38 3.79
C LEU A 372 20.35 38.47 2.93
N LYS A 373 19.05 38.36 2.60
CA LYS A 373 18.33 39.39 1.82
C LYS A 373 18.26 40.74 2.54
N ASP A 374 18.36 40.74 3.87
CA ASP A 374 18.28 41.92 4.70
C ASP A 374 19.67 42.52 4.98
N MET A 375 20.73 41.89 4.45
CA MET A 375 22.12 42.31 4.57
C MET A 375 22.60 43.03 3.30
N LYS A 376 23.51 43.98 3.47
CA LYS A 376 24.24 44.61 2.38
C LYS A 376 25.42 43.72 1.99
N ILE A 377 25.29 42.99 0.89
CA ILE A 377 26.32 42.12 0.33
C ILE A 377 26.55 42.49 -1.12
N ASN A 378 27.68 43.13 -1.42
CA ASN A 378 28.03 43.41 -2.82
C ASN A 378 28.58 42.13 -3.50
N PRO A 379 28.30 41.91 -4.79
CA PRO A 379 28.87 40.79 -5.54
C PRO A 379 30.40 40.86 -5.53
N CYS A 380 31.05 39.69 -5.56
CA CYS A 380 32.50 39.63 -5.71
C CYS A 380 32.90 40.13 -7.10
N THR A 381 33.88 41.03 -7.19
CA THR A 381 34.38 41.56 -8.46
C THR A 381 35.65 40.87 -8.95
N GLY A 382 36.12 39.83 -8.24
CA GLY A 382 37.36 39.13 -8.63
C GLY A 382 38.62 39.99 -8.56
N CYS A 383 38.63 41.09 -7.78
CA CYS A 383 39.77 42.01 -7.73
C CYS A 383 41.00 41.47 -6.98
N TYR A 384 40.88 40.33 -6.27
CA TYR A 384 41.91 39.68 -5.46
C TYR A 384 42.65 40.56 -4.43
N THR A 385 42.11 41.73 -4.08
CA THR A 385 42.76 42.62 -3.10
C THR A 385 42.86 41.96 -1.72
N CYS A 386 41.87 41.15 -1.36
CA CYS A 386 41.87 40.33 -0.13
C CYS A 386 42.94 39.22 -0.08
N TRP A 387 43.63 38.97 -1.20
CA TRP A 387 44.79 38.09 -1.25
C TRP A 387 46.10 38.86 -1.40
N THR A 388 46.10 39.98 -2.12
CA THR A 388 47.32 40.67 -2.56
C THR A 388 47.70 41.89 -1.72
N LYS A 389 46.76 42.81 -1.44
CA LYS A 389 47.06 44.08 -0.74
C LYS A 389 46.58 44.10 0.71
N THR A 390 45.44 43.47 0.98
CA THR A 390 44.82 43.39 2.31
C THR A 390 44.52 41.94 2.66
N PRO A 391 45.53 41.10 2.93
CA PRO A 391 45.34 39.66 3.13
C PRO A 391 44.28 39.33 4.20
N GLY A 392 43.19 38.66 3.81
CA GLY A 392 42.08 38.30 4.70
C GLY A 392 41.00 39.37 4.85
N GLU A 393 41.18 40.56 4.27
CA GLU A 393 40.23 41.66 4.35
C GLU A 393 39.72 42.09 2.98
N CYS A 394 38.40 42.23 2.85
CA CYS A 394 37.79 42.70 1.61
C CYS A 394 37.79 44.24 1.54
N ILE A 395 37.90 44.78 0.33
CA ILE A 395 37.81 46.24 0.09
C ILE A 395 36.41 46.80 0.30
N PHE A 396 35.38 45.97 0.07
CA PHE A 396 34.00 46.37 0.27
C PHE A 396 33.71 46.48 1.77
N LYS A 397 33.26 47.66 2.19
CA LYS A 397 32.80 47.96 3.55
C LYS A 397 31.30 47.69 3.62
N ASP A 398 30.98 46.40 3.70
CA ASP A 398 29.64 45.86 3.75
C ASP A 398 29.54 44.74 4.81
N ASP A 399 28.36 44.16 4.99
CA ASP A 399 28.06 43.29 6.13
C ASP A 399 28.85 41.97 6.08
N MET A 400 29.46 41.62 4.95
CA MET A 400 30.31 40.44 4.83
C MET A 400 31.40 40.39 5.91
N SER A 401 31.85 41.55 6.40
CA SER A 401 32.87 41.63 7.45
C SER A 401 32.47 40.91 8.74
N ASP A 402 31.23 41.10 9.18
CA ASP A 402 30.66 40.38 10.32
C ASP A 402 30.29 38.95 9.93
N LEU A 403 29.68 38.77 8.75
CA LEU A 403 29.19 37.45 8.31
C LEU A 403 30.30 36.40 8.21
N ARG A 404 31.51 36.73 7.70
CA ARG A 404 32.59 35.73 7.69
C ARG A 404 33.17 35.46 9.07
N LEU A 405 33.08 36.39 10.02
CA LEU A 405 33.49 36.09 11.40
C LEU A 405 32.55 35.02 11.98
N LYS A 406 31.25 35.21 11.83
CA LYS A 406 30.23 34.23 12.24
C LYS A 406 30.40 32.90 11.51
N PHE A 407 30.67 32.94 10.21
CA PHE A 407 30.99 31.75 9.41
C PHE A 407 32.19 30.98 9.97
N ARG A 408 33.27 31.66 10.43
CA ARG A 408 34.47 30.98 10.94
C ARG A 408 34.34 30.45 12.37
N LYS A 409 33.40 30.99 13.15
CA LYS A 409 33.21 30.65 14.57
C LYS A 409 32.06 29.69 14.84
N ALA A 410 31.31 29.31 13.80
CA ALA A 410 30.28 28.28 13.89
C ALA A 410 30.91 26.89 14.09
N ASP A 411 30.23 26.02 14.85
CA ASP A 411 30.52 24.59 14.82
C ASP A 411 29.77 23.92 13.66
N LEU A 412 28.56 24.42 13.36
CA LEU A 412 27.73 24.00 12.24
C LEU A 412 27.18 25.20 11.46
N ILE A 413 27.31 25.17 10.14
CA ILE A 413 26.67 26.15 9.25
C ILE A 413 25.43 25.53 8.62
N ILE A 414 24.33 26.28 8.56
CA ILE A 414 23.17 25.90 7.77
C ILE A 414 23.07 26.82 6.56
N PHE A 415 23.25 26.25 5.37
CA PHE A 415 22.97 26.94 4.11
C PHE A 415 21.51 26.70 3.72
N SER A 416 20.68 27.72 3.91
CA SER A 416 19.27 27.70 3.53
C SER A 416 19.11 28.47 2.22
N SER A 417 18.82 27.78 1.12
CA SER A 417 18.50 28.42 -0.16
C SER A 417 17.44 27.62 -0.91
N PRO A 418 16.32 28.22 -1.34
CA PRO A 418 15.44 27.55 -2.28
C PRO A 418 16.17 27.27 -3.60
N LEU A 419 15.70 26.27 -4.35
CA LEU A 419 16.27 25.87 -5.63
C LEU A 419 15.78 26.81 -6.74
N TYR A 420 16.63 27.76 -7.15
CA TYR A 420 16.31 28.72 -8.22
C TYR A 420 17.20 28.42 -9.42
N ILE A 421 16.59 28.05 -10.55
CA ILE A 421 17.29 27.63 -11.77
C ILE A 421 18.39 26.60 -11.45
N PHE A 422 17.98 25.49 -10.82
CA PHE A 422 18.82 24.32 -10.50
C PHE A 422 20.07 24.62 -9.63
N SER A 423 20.07 25.75 -8.92
CA SER A 423 21.17 26.16 -8.04
C SER A 423 20.68 26.95 -6.82
N VAL A 424 21.63 27.46 -6.03
CA VAL A 424 21.34 28.44 -4.97
C VAL A 424 20.84 29.76 -5.56
N THR A 425 20.15 30.54 -4.74
CA THR A 425 19.78 31.91 -5.07
C THR A 425 21.00 32.80 -5.32
N GLY A 426 20.84 33.86 -6.13
CA GLY A 426 21.91 34.84 -6.36
C GLY A 426 22.41 35.52 -5.08
N ILE A 427 21.54 35.70 -4.08
CA ILE A 427 21.91 36.24 -2.75
C ILE A 427 22.87 35.28 -2.04
N MET A 428 22.53 33.99 -1.99
CA MET A 428 23.41 32.96 -1.43
C MET A 428 24.72 32.87 -2.19
N LYS A 429 24.69 32.93 -3.54
CA LYS A 429 25.89 32.89 -4.36
C LYS A 429 26.83 34.07 -4.09
N ASN A 430 26.29 35.28 -3.95
CA ASN A 430 27.07 36.47 -3.56
C ASN A 430 27.74 36.28 -2.20
N PHE A 431 27.03 35.72 -1.22
CA PHE A 431 27.61 35.40 0.08
C PHE A 431 28.75 34.37 -0.04
N LEU A 432 28.52 33.26 -0.72
CA LEU A 432 29.53 32.21 -0.93
C LEU A 432 30.79 32.75 -1.63
N ASP A 433 30.64 33.48 -2.73
CA ASP A 433 31.76 34.03 -3.52
C ASP A 433 32.61 35.04 -2.74
N ARG A 434 32.02 35.69 -1.73
CA ARG A 434 32.68 36.67 -0.88
C ARG A 434 33.43 36.04 0.31
N ASN A 435 33.51 34.71 0.41
CA ASN A 435 34.29 33.99 1.43
C ASN A 435 35.76 33.73 1.06
N LEU A 436 36.22 34.13 -0.13
CA LEU A 436 37.63 34.06 -0.55
C LEU A 436 38.65 34.57 0.50
N PRO A 437 38.37 35.62 1.31
CA PRO A 437 39.30 36.07 2.35
C PRO A 437 39.65 35.00 3.40
N ASN A 438 38.81 33.98 3.59
CA ASN A 438 39.08 32.88 4.52
C ASN A 438 40.18 31.93 4.02
N MET A 439 40.57 32.02 2.75
CA MET A 439 41.57 31.15 2.12
C MET A 439 42.86 31.93 1.79
N LYS A 440 43.99 31.21 1.72
CA LYS A 440 45.27 31.74 1.22
C LYS A 440 45.37 31.55 -0.30
N PRO A 441 46.09 32.41 -1.04
CA PRO A 441 46.25 32.29 -2.49
C PRO A 441 47.19 31.17 -2.94
N TYR A 442 47.67 30.33 -2.01
CA TYR A 442 48.58 29.23 -2.30
C TYR A 442 47.82 27.96 -2.67
N MET A 443 48.50 27.01 -3.30
CA MET A 443 47.93 25.71 -3.64
C MET A 443 48.48 24.64 -2.71
N LEU A 444 47.59 23.76 -2.27
CA LEU A 444 47.91 22.50 -1.60
C LEU A 444 47.39 21.36 -2.46
N ILE A 445 48.22 20.33 -2.63
CA ILE A 445 47.83 19.11 -3.32
C ILE A 445 47.68 18.03 -2.25
N GLU A 446 46.47 17.49 -2.11
CA GLU A 446 46.16 16.41 -1.18
C GLU A 446 45.19 15.43 -1.86
N ASN A 447 45.47 14.13 -1.80
CA ASN A 447 44.63 13.08 -2.38
C ASN A 447 44.28 13.28 -3.87
N GLY A 448 45.18 13.87 -4.65
CA GLY A 448 44.96 14.16 -6.07
C GLY A 448 44.11 15.42 -6.35
N GLU A 449 43.65 16.12 -5.32
CA GLU A 449 42.92 17.38 -5.43
C GLU A 449 43.83 18.59 -5.17
N THR A 450 43.57 19.71 -5.87
CA THR A 450 44.26 20.98 -5.64
C THR A 450 43.33 21.96 -4.94
N LYS A 451 43.73 22.45 -3.78
CA LYS A 451 42.92 23.35 -2.95
C LYS A 451 43.70 24.51 -2.37
N HIS A 452 42.99 25.50 -1.83
CA HIS A 452 43.60 26.60 -1.12
C HIS A 452 43.69 26.31 0.38
N PRO A 453 44.83 26.57 1.06
CA PRO A 453 44.91 26.46 2.51
C PRO A 453 43.96 27.45 3.17
N HIS A 454 43.38 27.04 4.30
CA HIS A 454 42.65 27.92 5.19
C HIS A 454 43.60 28.99 5.77
N ARG A 455 43.12 30.23 5.87
CA ARG A 455 43.94 31.37 6.30
C ARG A 455 44.28 31.33 7.79
N TYR A 456 43.37 30.81 8.61
CA TYR A 456 43.35 30.99 10.05
C TYR A 456 43.54 29.64 10.77
N PRO A 457 44.78 29.25 11.10
CA PRO A 457 45.07 27.92 11.65
C PRO A 457 44.35 27.64 12.98
N GLU A 458 44.03 28.69 13.74
CA GLU A 458 43.30 28.62 15.01
C GLU A 458 41.83 28.24 14.87
N ASP A 459 41.26 28.37 13.67
CA ASP A 459 39.88 27.97 13.42
C ASP A 459 39.73 26.45 13.41
N ARG A 460 38.62 26.00 13.99
CA ARG A 460 38.25 24.58 14.12
C ARG A 460 37.72 24.07 12.79
N GLN A 461 37.69 22.74 12.63
CA GLN A 461 36.83 22.15 11.61
C GLN A 461 35.37 22.38 11.99
N GLN A 462 34.51 22.64 11.03
CA GLN A 462 33.08 22.88 11.19
C GLN A 462 32.31 22.01 10.19
N GLY A 463 31.08 21.68 10.56
CA GLY A 463 30.15 21.03 9.66
C GLY A 463 29.33 22.05 8.87
N PHE A 464 28.73 21.62 7.77
CA PHE A 464 27.61 22.34 7.16
C PHE A 464 26.50 21.41 6.68
N VAL A 465 25.27 21.91 6.75
CA VAL A 465 24.06 21.24 6.26
C VAL A 465 23.39 22.15 5.24
N VAL A 466 22.92 21.55 4.15
CA VAL A 466 22.25 22.27 3.07
C VAL A 466 20.75 21.99 3.13
N PHE A 467 19.93 23.04 3.07
CA PHE A 467 18.48 22.93 2.93
C PHE A 467 18.05 23.62 1.65
N SER A 468 17.29 22.91 0.82
CA SER A 468 16.71 23.47 -0.38
C SER A 468 15.35 22.86 -0.70
N ALA A 469 14.47 23.68 -1.27
CA ALA A 469 13.13 23.27 -1.65
C ALA A 469 12.90 23.61 -3.13
N ALA A 470 12.33 22.66 -3.88
CA ALA A 470 12.03 22.78 -5.30
C ALA A 470 10.51 22.66 -5.55
N GLY A 471 10.06 23.25 -6.65
CA GLY A 471 8.67 23.10 -7.10
C GLY A 471 8.40 21.72 -7.70
N PHE A 472 9.33 21.21 -8.51
CA PHE A 472 9.23 19.92 -9.20
C PHE A 472 9.32 18.72 -8.24
N PRO A 473 8.71 17.58 -8.60
CA PRO A 473 8.52 16.45 -7.69
C PRO A 473 9.75 15.53 -7.55
N GLU A 474 10.81 15.72 -8.33
CA GLU A 474 12.01 14.87 -8.28
C GLU A 474 13.16 15.52 -7.49
N VAL A 475 13.96 14.70 -6.83
CA VAL A 475 15.27 15.14 -6.29
C VAL A 475 16.36 15.03 -7.35
N ASP A 476 16.43 13.88 -8.02
CA ASP A 476 17.36 13.66 -9.11
C ASP A 476 17.12 14.64 -10.26
N HIS A 477 18.20 15.07 -10.91
CA HIS A 477 18.21 16.07 -11.99
C HIS A 477 17.86 17.50 -11.55
N ASN A 478 16.93 17.68 -10.62
CA ASN A 478 16.57 18.99 -10.09
C ASN A 478 17.66 19.58 -9.18
N PHE A 479 18.22 18.76 -8.28
CA PHE A 479 19.20 19.22 -7.28
C PHE A 479 20.65 18.89 -7.64
N ASP A 480 20.92 18.28 -8.80
CA ASP A 480 22.26 17.78 -9.14
C ASP A 480 23.32 18.91 -9.22
N GLY A 481 22.96 20.07 -9.78
CA GLY A 481 23.84 21.24 -9.79
C GLY A 481 24.13 21.78 -8.37
N LEU A 482 23.14 21.71 -7.48
CA LEU A 482 23.27 22.10 -6.08
C LEU A 482 24.16 21.13 -5.30
N LYS A 483 23.92 19.82 -5.46
CA LYS A 483 24.73 18.73 -4.90
C LYS A 483 26.19 18.89 -5.31
N GLY A 484 26.44 19.02 -6.62
CA GLY A 484 27.79 19.20 -7.15
C GLY A 484 28.51 20.38 -6.52
N MET A 485 27.86 21.53 -6.42
CA MET A 485 28.45 22.73 -5.82
C MET A 485 28.88 22.51 -4.35
N PHE A 486 28.01 21.94 -3.51
CA PHE A 486 28.31 21.75 -2.09
C PHE A 486 29.27 20.59 -1.83
N ARG A 487 29.27 19.56 -2.68
CA ARG A 487 30.26 18.47 -2.62
C ARG A 487 31.65 18.94 -3.05
N CYS A 488 31.75 19.83 -4.05
CA CYS A 488 33.01 20.51 -4.35
C CYS A 488 33.49 21.38 -3.17
N LEU A 489 32.57 22.08 -2.49
CA LEU A 489 32.91 22.86 -1.29
C LEU A 489 33.45 21.95 -0.17
N HIS A 490 32.87 20.76 0.02
CA HIS A 490 33.36 19.76 0.96
C HIS A 490 34.79 19.32 0.61
N SER A 491 35.05 18.91 -0.63
CA SER A 491 36.37 18.33 -0.99
C SER A 491 37.50 19.36 -1.04
N HIS A 492 37.19 20.61 -1.43
CA HIS A 492 38.19 21.68 -1.55
C HIS A 492 38.37 22.51 -0.26
N SER A 493 37.73 22.13 0.86
CA SER A 493 37.88 22.82 2.14
C SER A 493 38.77 22.04 3.11
N GLU A 494 39.66 22.74 3.82
CA GLU A 494 40.39 22.16 4.96
C GLU A 494 39.60 22.18 6.27
N LYS A 495 38.52 22.98 6.33
CA LYS A 495 37.83 23.31 7.60
C LYS A 495 36.33 23.16 7.56
N SER A 496 35.66 23.16 6.41
CA SER A 496 34.18 23.10 6.33
C SER A 496 33.76 21.84 5.59
N PHE A 497 32.97 20.98 6.24
CA PHE A 497 32.62 19.67 5.70
C PHE A 497 31.12 19.43 5.70
N LEU A 498 30.59 18.91 4.58
CA LEU A 498 29.18 18.56 4.43
C LEU A 498 28.79 17.42 5.38
N MET A 499 27.74 17.65 6.19
CA MET A 499 27.16 16.69 7.13
C MET A 499 25.77 16.20 6.71
N GLY A 500 25.09 16.91 5.82
CA GLY A 500 23.76 16.50 5.36
C GLY A 500 23.16 17.43 4.30
N GLU A 501 22.28 16.85 3.49
CA GLU A 501 21.62 17.46 2.34
C GLU A 501 20.09 17.24 2.44
N PHE A 502 19.33 18.25 2.85
CA PHE A 502 17.88 18.19 2.96
C PHE A 502 17.23 18.86 1.73
N TYR A 503 16.77 18.03 0.80
CA TYR A 503 16.14 18.46 -0.45
C TYR A 503 14.67 18.09 -0.46
N MET A 504 13.80 19.10 -0.43
CA MET A 504 12.35 18.91 -0.51
C MET A 504 11.86 19.15 -1.94
N PRO A 505 11.52 18.11 -2.70
CA PRO A 505 10.79 18.25 -3.96
C PRO A 505 9.30 18.56 -3.70
N GLY A 506 8.57 19.01 -4.71
CA GLY A 506 7.13 19.22 -4.63
C GLY A 506 6.74 20.18 -3.50
N ALA A 507 7.53 21.20 -3.22
CA ALA A 507 7.43 21.99 -1.99
C ALA A 507 6.15 22.83 -1.91
N GLU A 508 5.51 23.14 -3.03
CA GLU A 508 4.24 23.84 -3.02
C GLU A 508 3.09 22.94 -2.53
N LEU A 509 3.22 21.61 -2.67
CA LEU A 509 2.23 20.61 -2.24
C LEU A 509 2.03 20.60 -0.72
N ILE A 510 3.09 20.78 0.08
CA ILE A 510 3.01 20.66 1.56
C ILE A 510 2.14 21.75 2.22
N SER A 511 1.70 22.76 1.44
CA SER A 511 0.73 23.75 1.89
C SER A 511 -0.71 23.23 1.86
N GLN A 512 -0.98 22.21 1.05
CA GLN A 512 -2.32 21.68 0.85
C GLN A 512 -2.67 20.71 1.99
N PRO A 513 -3.92 20.75 2.52
CA PRO A 513 -4.33 19.89 3.63
C PRO A 513 -4.12 18.39 3.37
N VAL A 514 -4.26 17.94 2.13
CA VAL A 514 -4.08 16.53 1.73
C VAL A 514 -2.66 16.00 1.99
N TYR A 515 -1.64 16.88 1.95
CA TYR A 515 -0.26 16.53 2.27
C TYR A 515 0.11 16.79 3.74
N GLY A 516 -0.89 16.83 4.63
CA GLY A 516 -0.68 17.07 6.06
C GLY A 516 0.22 16.02 6.73
N GLU A 517 0.10 14.75 6.35
CA GLU A 517 0.96 13.68 6.88
C GLU A 517 2.40 13.78 6.37
N ARG A 518 2.59 14.00 5.06
CA ARG A 518 3.91 14.30 4.49
C ARG A 518 4.57 15.48 5.18
N ARG A 519 3.81 16.55 5.40
CA ARG A 519 4.29 17.72 6.14
C ARG A 519 4.76 17.33 7.54
N LYS A 520 3.96 16.59 8.33
CA LYS A 520 4.36 16.11 9.66
C LYS A 520 5.62 15.24 9.64
N LYS A 521 5.76 14.35 8.65
CA LYS A 521 6.97 13.52 8.45
C LYS A 521 8.21 14.40 8.27
N ILE A 522 8.13 15.41 7.41
CA ILE A 522 9.22 16.39 7.21
C ILE A 522 9.53 17.16 8.51
N GLU A 523 8.50 17.63 9.23
CA GLU A 523 8.68 18.34 10.50
C GLU A 523 9.45 17.49 11.51
N LEU A 524 9.08 16.22 11.65
CA LEU A 524 9.69 15.27 12.56
C LEU A 524 11.12 14.91 12.12
N ALA A 525 11.33 14.61 10.84
CA ALA A 525 12.65 14.27 10.30
C ALA A 525 13.65 15.40 10.49
N CYS A 526 13.28 16.64 10.16
CA CYS A 526 14.15 17.80 10.39
C CYS A 526 14.42 18.00 11.89
N SER A 527 13.40 17.89 12.75
CA SER A 527 13.58 18.05 14.20
C SER A 527 14.53 16.99 14.77
N ASN A 528 14.33 15.72 14.43
CA ASN A 528 15.17 14.63 14.91
C ASN A 528 16.61 14.75 14.40
N ALA A 529 16.81 15.15 13.14
CA ALA A 529 18.15 15.43 12.61
C ALA A 529 18.85 16.56 13.36
N GLY A 530 18.12 17.62 13.71
CA GLY A 530 18.66 18.73 14.50
C GLY A 530 19.06 18.31 15.90
N GLU A 531 18.28 17.45 16.55
CA GLU A 531 18.64 16.89 17.85
C GLU A 531 19.86 15.96 17.76
N GLN A 532 19.89 15.09 16.75
CA GLN A 532 20.95 14.11 16.53
C GLN A 532 22.31 14.78 16.25
N VAL A 533 22.37 15.78 15.37
CA VAL A 533 23.64 16.44 15.03
C VAL A 533 24.32 17.07 16.25
N VAL A 534 23.53 17.49 17.24
CA VAL A 534 24.05 18.08 18.48
C VAL A 534 24.46 17.02 19.48
N LYS A 535 23.65 15.96 19.65
CA LYS A 535 23.91 14.90 20.62
C LYS A 535 25.02 13.96 20.18
N GLU A 536 24.96 13.54 18.93
CA GLU A 536 25.75 12.43 18.38
C GLU A 536 26.82 12.92 17.41
N GLY A 537 26.70 14.14 16.87
CA GLY A 537 27.68 14.68 15.93
C GLY A 537 27.56 14.13 14.51
N GLU A 538 26.43 13.50 14.20
CA GLU A 538 26.09 12.92 12.89
C GLU A 538 24.62 13.15 12.53
N ILE A 539 24.27 12.89 11.26
CA ILE A 539 22.90 12.98 10.74
C ILE A 539 22.60 11.70 9.97
N ASN A 540 21.63 10.92 10.44
CA ASN A 540 21.19 9.72 9.76
C ASN A 540 20.53 10.02 8.41
N MET A 541 20.82 9.15 7.46
CA MET A 541 20.33 9.24 6.08
C MET A 541 18.80 9.21 5.99
N GLU A 542 18.15 8.44 6.86
CA GLU A 542 16.70 8.30 6.93
C GLU A 542 15.98 9.66 7.06
N PHE A 543 16.60 10.64 7.73
CA PHE A 543 16.01 11.98 7.88
C PHE A 543 16.04 12.76 6.57
N MET A 544 17.08 12.61 5.76
CA MET A 544 17.20 13.23 4.45
C MET A 544 16.27 12.55 3.43
N GLU A 545 16.14 11.22 3.51
CA GLU A 545 15.22 10.43 2.69
C GLU A 545 13.75 10.78 2.98
N ALA A 546 13.38 10.91 4.26
CA ALA A 546 12.03 11.29 4.66
C ALA A 546 11.61 12.68 4.15
N VAL A 547 12.57 13.60 3.94
CA VAL A 547 12.31 14.91 3.34
C VAL A 547 12.21 14.85 1.82
N SER A 548 12.96 13.94 1.21
CA SER A 548 13.06 13.75 -0.23
C SER A 548 11.85 13.00 -0.81
N ASP A 549 11.09 12.27 0.02
CA ASP A 549 9.88 11.57 -0.42
C ASP A 549 8.75 12.56 -0.76
N VAL A 550 8.29 12.52 -2.02
CA VAL A 550 7.27 13.42 -2.55
C VAL A 550 5.85 12.85 -2.47
N GLU A 551 5.71 11.53 -2.31
CA GLU A 551 4.43 10.80 -2.27
C GLU A 551 3.45 11.14 -3.42
N ILE A 552 3.97 11.49 -4.61
CA ILE A 552 3.17 11.78 -5.83
C ILE A 552 3.93 11.36 -7.09
N THR A 553 3.22 10.88 -8.11
CA THR A 553 3.80 10.55 -9.42
C THR A 553 3.99 11.80 -10.27
N GLN A 554 4.92 11.76 -11.23
CA GLN A 554 5.17 12.88 -12.15
C GLN A 554 3.92 13.27 -12.94
N LYS A 555 3.17 12.29 -13.44
CA LYS A 555 1.93 12.50 -14.19
C LYS A 555 0.87 13.21 -13.34
N LYS A 556 0.64 12.74 -12.11
CA LYS A 556 -0.32 13.36 -11.19
C LYS A 556 0.12 14.76 -10.79
N PHE A 557 1.43 14.98 -10.60
CA PHE A 557 1.96 16.31 -10.33
C PHE A 557 1.72 17.26 -11.52
N GLN A 558 1.99 16.80 -12.74
CA GLN A 558 1.74 17.55 -13.97
C GLN A 558 0.26 17.94 -14.08
N GLU A 559 -0.66 16.98 -13.97
CA GLU A 559 -2.11 17.22 -14.05
C GLU A 559 -2.57 18.26 -13.02
N GLN A 560 -2.12 18.15 -11.77
CA GLN A 560 -2.44 19.12 -10.71
C GLN A 560 -1.84 20.50 -10.97
N ALA A 561 -0.60 20.56 -11.45
CA ALA A 561 0.08 21.82 -11.76
C ALA A 561 -0.59 22.53 -12.94
N ASP A 562 -0.86 21.80 -14.03
CA ASP A 562 -1.53 22.32 -15.22
C ASP A 562 -2.91 22.84 -14.85
N TYR A 563 -3.70 22.06 -14.08
CA TYR A 563 -4.99 22.51 -13.58
C TYR A 563 -4.89 23.78 -12.71
N PHE A 564 -3.92 23.84 -11.79
CA PHE A 564 -3.71 25.02 -10.96
C PHE A 564 -3.47 26.27 -11.82
N TRP A 565 -2.58 26.19 -12.81
CA TRP A 565 -2.28 27.31 -13.69
C TRP A 565 -3.47 27.69 -14.59
N GLU A 566 -4.20 26.71 -15.12
CA GLU A 566 -5.44 26.94 -15.87
C GLU A 566 -6.53 27.60 -14.99
N SER A 567 -6.63 27.22 -13.71
CA SER A 567 -7.66 27.76 -12.79
C SER A 567 -7.40 29.21 -12.36
N LEU A 568 -6.13 29.64 -12.34
CA LEU A 568 -5.76 31.05 -12.10
C LEU A 568 -6.08 31.95 -13.30
N ASP A 569 -6.39 31.36 -14.45
CA ASP A 569 -6.41 32.00 -15.77
C ASP A 569 -7.72 32.74 -16.10
N GLY A 570 -8.57 33.00 -15.10
CA GLY A 570 -9.65 33.98 -15.20
C GLY A 570 -9.18 35.44 -15.43
N LYS A 571 -7.86 35.69 -15.53
CA LYS A 571 -7.22 37.02 -15.73
C LYS A 571 -5.98 37.04 -16.67
N ALA A 572 -5.95 36.22 -17.73
CA ALA A 572 -5.21 36.38 -19.01
C ALA A 572 -3.65 36.47 -19.07
N SER A 573 -3.03 35.67 -19.97
CA SER A 573 -2.33 36.14 -21.21
C SER A 573 -1.44 35.09 -21.92
N TYR A 574 -1.05 33.99 -21.28
CA TYR A 574 -0.05 33.05 -21.82
C TYR A 574 -0.57 32.13 -22.95
N LEU A 575 -1.85 31.73 -22.90
CA LEU A 575 -2.48 30.90 -23.94
C LEU A 575 -2.69 31.59 -25.29
N LYS A 576 -2.60 32.93 -25.36
CA LYS A 576 -2.68 33.66 -26.64
C LYS A 576 -1.40 33.58 -27.48
N ARG A 577 -0.28 33.11 -26.91
CA ARG A 577 1.03 33.11 -27.59
C ARG A 577 1.83 31.81 -27.49
N SER A 578 1.43 30.86 -26.64
CA SER A 578 2.07 29.55 -26.54
C SER A 578 1.04 28.45 -26.82
N PRO A 579 1.08 27.76 -27.96
CA PRO A 579 0.26 26.56 -28.16
C PRO A 579 0.61 25.51 -27.10
N LYS A 580 -0.36 24.66 -26.72
CA LYS A 580 -0.14 23.50 -25.85
C LYS A 580 1.04 22.70 -26.42
N LEU A 581 2.12 22.58 -25.66
CA LEU A 581 3.23 21.71 -26.03
C LEU A 581 2.75 20.27 -25.81
N GLU A 582 2.30 19.61 -26.87
CA GLU A 582 2.19 18.15 -26.87
C GLU A 582 3.62 17.60 -26.83
N TYR A 583 4.01 17.04 -25.69
CA TYR A 583 5.29 16.37 -25.54
C TYR A 583 5.28 15.06 -26.34
N THR A 584 5.76 15.12 -27.58
CA THR A 584 6.09 13.93 -28.37
C THR A 584 7.44 13.43 -27.86
N GLY A 585 7.45 12.39 -27.03
CA GLY A 585 8.63 11.91 -26.29
C GLY A 585 9.77 11.30 -27.12
N ASP A 586 10.14 11.91 -28.25
CA ASP A 586 11.31 11.53 -29.05
C ASP A 586 12.50 12.43 -28.68
N ILE A 587 13.39 11.93 -27.80
CA ILE A 587 14.80 12.33 -27.74
C ILE A 587 15.66 11.09 -27.57
#